data_AF-A0A9R0JF99-F1
#
_entry.id   AF-A0A9R0JF99-F1
#
_cell.length_a   1.000
_cell.length_b   1.000
_cell.length_c   1.000
_cell.angle_alpha   90.00
_cell.angle_beta   90.00
_cell.angle_gamma   90.00
#
_symmetry.space_group_name_H-M   'P 1'
#
loop_
_entity.id
_entity.type
_entity.pdbx_description
1 polymer ?
#
loop_
_entity_poly.entity_id
_entity_poly.type
_entity_poly.pdbx_seq_one_letter_code
_entity_poly.pdbx_strand_id
1 'polypeptide(L)'
;MCWWNKAAVAKLLWAITYKKDRLWCKWVHAYYIKGRDVGSTQWPVNMSWPLRKILNSQSLIDSIGGWSAVSKGGVFSTQIMYHLLMGPCDKVSWRRVIFHNKASPKSIFVSWLAVLGRLPTLDRLLKWKIVDSNVCPLCSCMPESTQHLFFECSYSAAIWSSVLACLQFHRPVSQLDNEVVLMTRAAKRTGDRFKLLLMFFAECLYGIWLQRNAKVYTHSCRSPLDLLRDIKYRVACRATDQQRNLLLM
;
A
#
# COMPACT_ATOMS: atom_id res chain seq x y z
N MET A 1 -10.33 15.11 -1.00
CA MET A 1 -9.95 14.95 0.43
C MET A 1 -10.11 13.49 0.80
N CYS A 2 -9.07 12.85 1.36
CA CYS A 2 -9.10 11.44 1.77
C CYS A 2 -10.26 11.15 2.73
N TRP A 3 -10.92 9.98 2.61
CA TRP A 3 -12.01 9.54 3.49
C TRP A 3 -11.64 9.61 4.97
N TRP A 4 -10.37 9.32 5.29
CA TRP A 4 -9.84 9.45 6.65
C TRP A 4 -9.94 10.86 7.20
N ASN A 5 -9.60 11.88 6.39
CA ASN A 5 -9.68 13.27 6.81
C ASN A 5 -11.12 13.68 7.08
N LYS A 6 -12.08 13.20 6.27
CA LYS A 6 -13.51 13.43 6.53
C LYS A 6 -13.94 12.81 7.86
N ALA A 7 -13.55 11.56 8.13
CA ALA A 7 -13.85 10.87 9.38
C ALA A 7 -13.21 11.55 10.60
N ALA A 8 -11.97 12.06 10.47
CA ALA A 8 -11.29 12.80 11.53
C ALA A 8 -11.94 14.16 11.82
N VAL A 9 -12.37 14.88 10.77
CA VAL A 9 -13.12 16.15 10.93
C VAL A 9 -14.46 15.90 11.63
N ALA A 10 -15.18 14.84 11.25
CA ALA A 10 -16.43 14.45 11.89
C ALA A 10 -16.27 14.13 13.39
N LYS A 11 -15.12 13.58 13.80
CA LYS A 11 -14.78 13.38 15.22
C LYS A 11 -14.67 14.70 15.98
N LEU A 12 -14.11 15.74 15.36
CA LEU A 12 -14.02 17.07 15.97
C LEU A 12 -15.41 17.68 16.13
N LEU A 13 -16.29 17.51 15.14
CA LEU A 13 -17.68 17.92 15.24
C LEU A 13 -18.39 17.22 16.40
N TRP A 14 -18.23 15.89 16.52
CA TRP A 14 -18.77 15.13 17.64
C TRP A 14 -18.28 15.66 19.00
N ALA A 15 -17.00 16.02 19.11
CA ALA A 15 -16.45 16.60 20.34
C ALA A 15 -17.06 17.97 20.66
N ILE A 16 -17.31 18.82 19.66
CA ILE A 16 -18.02 20.10 19.87
C ILE A 16 -19.45 19.83 20.36
N THR A 17 -20.15 18.85 19.78
CA THR A 17 -21.55 18.55 20.13
C THR A 17 -21.69 17.93 21.52
N TYR A 18 -20.86 16.95 21.86
CA TYR A 18 -21.06 16.08 23.04
C TYR A 18 -20.00 16.24 24.15
N LYS A 19 -18.84 16.86 23.88
CA LYS A 19 -17.77 17.09 24.88
C LYS A 19 -17.66 18.57 25.27
N LYS A 20 -18.77 19.14 25.76
CA LYS A 20 -18.86 20.54 26.20
C LYS A 20 -18.02 20.86 27.44
N ASP A 21 -17.46 19.85 28.09
CA ASP A 21 -16.52 19.96 29.21
C ASP A 21 -15.13 20.46 28.79
N ARG A 22 -14.72 20.18 27.54
CA ARG A 22 -13.38 20.51 27.04
C ARG A 22 -13.24 22.01 26.76
N LEU A 23 -12.12 22.59 27.20
CA LEU A 23 -11.88 24.04 27.11
C LEU A 23 -12.06 24.61 25.70
N TRP A 24 -11.48 23.96 24.68
CA TRP A 24 -11.62 24.42 23.30
C TRP A 24 -13.07 24.28 22.78
N CYS A 25 -13.82 23.27 23.21
CA CYS A 25 -15.24 23.16 22.90
C CYS A 25 -16.04 24.28 23.56
N LYS A 26 -15.79 24.57 24.86
CA LYS A 26 -16.42 25.70 25.58
C LYS A 26 -16.15 27.02 24.88
N TRP A 27 -14.90 27.24 24.46
CA TRP A 27 -14.52 28.44 23.73
C TRP A 27 -15.26 28.56 22.39
N VAL A 28 -15.36 27.47 21.61
CA VAL A 28 -16.15 27.44 20.36
C VAL A 28 -17.62 27.76 20.63
N HIS A 29 -18.19 27.18 21.69
CA HIS A 29 -19.58 27.42 22.08
C HIS A 29 -19.84 28.88 22.48
N ALA A 30 -18.95 29.48 23.27
CA ALA A 30 -19.09 30.85 23.75
C ALA A 30 -18.87 31.90 22.65
N TYR A 31 -17.87 31.71 21.79
CA TYR A 31 -17.49 32.72 20.79
C TYR A 31 -18.28 32.60 19.48
N TYR A 32 -18.53 31.39 19.00
CA TYR A 32 -19.10 31.18 17.67
C TYR A 32 -20.54 30.69 17.69
N ILE A 33 -20.84 29.66 18.49
CA ILE A 33 -22.18 29.03 18.49
C ILE A 33 -23.18 29.94 19.21
N LYS A 34 -22.81 30.55 20.34
CA LYS A 34 -23.61 31.52 21.10
C LYS A 34 -25.03 31.03 21.39
N GLY A 35 -25.16 29.77 21.83
CA GLY A 35 -26.45 29.16 22.16
C GLY A 35 -27.27 28.66 20.97
N ARG A 36 -26.79 28.82 19.72
CA ARG A 36 -27.41 28.21 18.54
C ARG A 36 -27.22 26.70 18.53
N ASP A 37 -28.08 25.99 17.79
CA ASP A 37 -27.85 24.58 17.53
C ASP A 37 -26.65 24.37 16.60
N VAL A 38 -25.89 23.30 16.84
CA VAL A 38 -24.68 22.96 16.07
C VAL A 38 -25.03 22.60 14.61
N GLY A 39 -26.27 22.20 14.33
CA GLY A 39 -26.77 21.94 12.98
C GLY A 39 -27.22 23.17 12.19
N SER A 40 -27.19 24.37 12.79
CA SER A 40 -27.59 25.59 12.09
C SER A 40 -26.65 25.91 10.91
N THR A 41 -27.21 26.24 9.75
CA THR A 41 -26.46 26.44 8.50
C THR A 41 -25.87 27.85 8.33
N GLN A 42 -26.16 28.77 9.25
CA GLN A 42 -25.73 30.18 9.17
C GLN A 42 -24.70 30.53 10.24
N TRP A 43 -23.43 30.50 9.83
CA TRP A 43 -22.29 30.82 10.68
C TRP A 43 -21.78 32.25 10.43
N PRO A 44 -21.23 32.94 11.47
CA PRO A 44 -20.61 34.24 11.31
C PRO A 44 -19.57 34.30 10.19
N VAL A 45 -19.56 35.39 9.42
CA VAL A 45 -18.66 35.60 8.27
C VAL A 45 -17.19 35.54 8.68
N ASN A 46 -16.87 36.02 9.89
CA ASN A 46 -15.53 36.05 10.48
C ASN A 46 -15.06 34.69 11.06
N MET A 47 -15.83 33.62 10.89
CA MET A 47 -15.42 32.29 11.33
C MET A 47 -14.22 31.77 10.54
N SER A 48 -13.21 31.28 11.27
CA SER A 48 -12.04 30.65 10.68
C SER A 48 -12.43 29.47 9.78
N TRP A 49 -11.70 29.31 8.67
CA TRP A 49 -11.95 28.24 7.71
C TRP A 49 -11.97 26.82 8.33
N PRO A 50 -11.05 26.46 9.25
CA PRO A 50 -11.07 25.13 9.88
C PRO A 50 -12.35 24.87 10.69
N LEU A 51 -12.79 25.86 11.47
CA LEU A 51 -14.00 25.71 12.29
C LEU A 51 -15.25 25.59 11.41
N ARG A 52 -15.34 26.40 10.36
CA ARG A 52 -16.41 26.30 9.36
C ARG A 52 -16.44 24.92 8.71
N LYS A 53 -15.26 24.35 8.41
CA LYS A 53 -15.15 23.00 7.84
C LYS A 53 -15.65 21.91 8.80
N ILE A 54 -15.38 22.05 10.10
CA ILE A 54 -15.85 21.12 11.13
C ILE A 54 -17.36 21.19 11.26
N LEU A 55 -17.93 22.39 11.43
CA LEU A 55 -19.38 22.57 11.60
C LEU A 55 -20.17 22.12 10.38
N ASN A 56 -19.69 22.43 9.17
CA ASN A 56 -20.31 22.00 7.92
C ASN A 56 -20.20 20.48 7.66
N SER A 57 -19.49 19.71 8.50
CA SER A 57 -19.48 18.25 8.40
C SER A 57 -20.73 17.58 8.97
N GLN A 58 -21.68 18.35 9.52
CA GLN A 58 -22.96 17.84 10.02
C GLN A 58 -23.77 17.12 8.93
N SER A 59 -23.86 17.71 7.72
CA SER A 59 -24.55 17.08 6.58
C SER A 59 -23.98 15.71 6.20
N LEU A 60 -22.67 15.51 6.44
CA LEU A 60 -22.03 14.22 6.24
C LEU A 60 -22.52 13.19 7.25
N ILE A 61 -22.64 13.57 8.53
CA ILE A 61 -23.19 12.70 9.58
C ILE A 61 -24.63 12.32 9.25
N ASP A 62 -25.44 13.29 8.84
CA ASP A 62 -26.85 13.07 8.50
C ASP A 62 -26.98 12.08 7.33
N SER A 63 -26.13 12.22 6.30
CA SER A 63 -26.12 11.31 5.15
C SER A 63 -25.76 9.85 5.48
N ILE A 64 -25.12 9.60 6.63
CA ILE A 64 -24.64 8.27 7.05
C ILE A 64 -25.59 7.64 8.08
N GLY A 65 -26.73 8.29 8.37
CA GLY A 65 -27.72 7.80 9.35
C GLY A 65 -27.53 8.36 10.76
N GLY A 66 -26.79 9.47 10.91
CA GLY A 66 -26.68 10.21 12.16
C GLY A 66 -25.61 9.69 13.12
N TRP A 67 -25.59 10.28 14.33
CA TRP A 67 -24.57 9.98 15.34
C TRP A 67 -24.61 8.53 15.86
N SER A 68 -25.79 7.90 15.86
CA SER A 68 -25.98 6.51 16.28
C SER A 68 -25.26 5.53 15.37
N ALA A 69 -25.24 5.79 14.05
CA ALA A 69 -24.57 4.93 13.06
C ALA A 69 -23.03 4.92 13.21
N VAL A 70 -22.45 5.98 13.78
CA VAL A 70 -21.00 6.20 13.86
C VAL A 70 -20.44 6.07 15.28
N SER A 71 -21.28 5.71 16.26
CA SER A 71 -20.90 5.63 17.68
C SER A 71 -20.88 4.18 18.19
N LYS A 72 -19.92 3.88 19.06
CA LYS A 72 -19.82 2.60 19.80
C LYS A 72 -19.78 2.90 21.29
N GLY A 73 -20.76 2.40 22.05
CA GLY A 73 -20.87 2.69 23.49
C GLY A 73 -21.05 4.18 23.80
N GLY A 74 -21.80 4.91 22.95
CA GLY A 74 -22.01 6.34 23.10
C GLY A 74 -20.83 7.23 22.69
N VAL A 75 -19.72 6.64 22.23
CA VAL A 75 -18.52 7.38 21.79
C VAL A 75 -18.33 7.26 20.29
N PHE A 76 -18.06 8.38 19.62
CA PHE A 76 -17.77 8.39 18.19
C PHE A 76 -16.55 7.55 17.84
N SER A 77 -16.71 6.69 16.83
CA SER A 77 -15.64 5.86 16.28
C SER A 77 -15.22 6.34 14.90
N THR A 78 -13.99 6.86 14.81
CA THR A 78 -13.38 7.24 13.52
C THR A 78 -13.29 6.05 12.57
N GLN A 79 -13.09 4.83 13.10
CA GLN A 79 -13.03 3.62 12.30
C GLN A 79 -14.40 3.30 11.67
N ILE A 80 -15.49 3.37 12.43
CA ILE A 80 -16.84 3.10 11.92
C ILE A 80 -17.19 4.13 10.85
N MET A 81 -17.01 5.42 11.16
CA MET A 81 -17.22 6.51 10.19
C MET A 81 -16.42 6.30 8.91
N TYR A 82 -15.14 5.96 9.02
CA TYR A 82 -14.27 5.72 7.87
C TYR A 82 -14.78 4.56 6.99
N HIS A 83 -15.19 3.44 7.59
CA HIS A 83 -15.73 2.31 6.84
C HIS A 83 -17.08 2.62 6.19
N LEU A 84 -17.97 3.35 6.85
CA LEU A 84 -19.24 3.79 6.26
C LEU A 84 -19.00 4.75 5.07
N LEU A 85 -18.05 5.67 5.19
CA LEU A 85 -17.66 6.58 4.11
C LEU A 85 -17.02 5.87 2.91
N MET A 86 -16.23 4.83 3.16
CA MET A 86 -15.64 4.02 2.08
C MET A 86 -16.67 3.16 1.37
N GLY A 87 -17.74 2.75 2.08
CA GLY A 87 -18.71 1.80 1.57
C GLY A 87 -18.16 0.37 1.49
N PRO A 88 -18.91 -0.54 0.84
CA PRO A 88 -18.45 -1.92 0.63
C PRO A 88 -17.16 -1.92 -0.20
N CYS A 89 -16.13 -2.58 0.34
CA CYS A 89 -14.84 -2.73 -0.33
C CYS A 89 -14.63 -4.20 -0.68
N ASP A 90 -14.34 -4.48 -1.94
CA ASP A 90 -14.01 -5.82 -2.37
C ASP A 90 -12.71 -6.30 -1.73
N LYS A 91 -12.71 -7.57 -1.32
CA LYS A 91 -11.49 -8.20 -0.79
C LYS A 91 -10.53 -8.43 -1.94
N VAL A 92 -9.39 -7.75 -1.89
CA VAL A 92 -8.29 -7.95 -2.85
C VAL A 92 -7.68 -9.35 -2.70
N SER A 93 -7.49 -10.03 -3.82
CA SER A 93 -6.98 -11.41 -3.89
C SER A 93 -5.54 -11.51 -3.37
N TRP A 94 -4.70 -10.51 -3.65
CA TRP A 94 -3.29 -10.45 -3.27
C TRP A 94 -3.05 -10.12 -1.78
N ARG A 95 -4.09 -9.91 -0.94
CA ARG A 95 -3.94 -9.53 0.48
C ARG A 95 -2.97 -10.45 1.23
N ARG A 96 -3.09 -11.77 1.04
CA ARG A 96 -2.22 -12.75 1.73
C ARG A 96 -0.78 -12.74 1.21
N VAL A 97 -0.58 -12.42 -0.07
CA VAL A 97 0.74 -12.34 -0.71
C VAL A 97 1.59 -11.23 -0.10
N ILE A 98 0.95 -10.13 0.30
CA ILE A 98 1.61 -8.96 0.89
C ILE A 98 1.64 -9.07 2.41
N PHE A 99 0.49 -9.21 3.06
CA PHE A 99 0.37 -9.01 4.51
C PHE A 99 0.69 -10.24 5.36
N HIS A 100 0.73 -11.45 4.79
CA HIS A 100 1.14 -12.67 5.51
C HIS A 100 2.56 -13.13 5.13
N ASN A 101 3.28 -12.30 4.38
CA ASN A 101 4.62 -12.58 3.90
C ASN A 101 5.66 -12.28 4.98
N LYS A 102 6.68 -13.14 5.11
CA LYS A 102 7.78 -12.98 6.08
C LYS A 102 9.03 -12.33 5.48
N ALA A 103 8.96 -11.79 4.27
CA ALA A 103 10.03 -10.98 3.67
C ALA A 103 10.32 -9.72 4.49
N SER A 104 11.38 -8.99 4.13
CA SER A 104 11.68 -7.74 4.81
C SER A 104 10.56 -6.70 4.63
N PRO A 105 10.30 -5.82 5.61
CA PRO A 105 9.25 -4.81 5.51
C PRO A 105 9.38 -3.90 4.28
N LYS A 106 10.62 -3.54 3.91
CA LYS A 106 10.91 -2.76 2.69
C LYS A 106 10.48 -3.53 1.44
N SER A 107 10.77 -4.83 1.38
CA SER A 107 10.41 -5.68 0.25
C SER A 107 8.91 -5.88 0.12
N ILE A 108 8.21 -6.08 1.24
CA ILE A 108 6.74 -6.17 1.27
C ILE A 108 6.11 -4.86 0.79
N PHE A 109 6.63 -3.71 1.25
CA PHE A 109 6.12 -2.40 0.84
C PHE A 109 6.30 -2.13 -0.65
N VAL A 110 7.48 -2.41 -1.21
CA VAL A 110 7.72 -2.23 -2.65
C VAL A 110 6.88 -3.21 -3.48
N SER A 111 6.71 -4.43 -3.01
CA SER A 111 5.83 -5.42 -3.67
C SER A 111 4.38 -4.96 -3.68
N TRP A 112 3.90 -4.37 -2.58
CA TRP A 112 2.56 -3.80 -2.50
C TRP A 112 2.37 -2.67 -3.52
N LEU A 113 3.36 -1.77 -3.65
CA LEU A 113 3.32 -0.71 -4.67
C LEU A 113 3.39 -1.27 -6.10
N ALA A 114 4.19 -2.32 -6.34
CA ALA A 114 4.29 -2.98 -7.63
C ALA A 114 2.96 -3.60 -8.06
N VAL A 115 2.30 -4.35 -7.16
CA VAL A 115 0.99 -4.98 -7.41
C VAL A 115 -0.11 -3.93 -7.63
N LEU A 116 0.00 -2.76 -7.00
CA LEU A 116 -0.91 -1.63 -7.25
C LEU A 116 -0.55 -0.82 -8.51
N GLY A 117 0.54 -1.14 -9.21
CA GLY A 117 1.05 -0.37 -10.35
C GLY A 117 1.45 1.06 -9.97
N ARG A 118 1.89 1.30 -8.72
CA ARG A 118 2.18 2.63 -8.15
C ARG A 118 3.66 2.98 -8.07
N LEU A 119 4.55 2.13 -8.57
CA LEU A 119 5.96 2.46 -8.69
C LEU A 119 6.19 3.47 -9.84
N PRO A 120 7.16 4.40 -9.71
CA PRO A 120 7.50 5.37 -10.76
C PRO A 120 8.34 4.73 -11.88
N THR A 121 7.75 3.79 -12.61
CA THR A 121 8.32 3.19 -13.83
C THR A 121 8.35 4.23 -14.97
N LEU A 122 9.23 4.04 -15.96
CA LEU A 122 9.45 5.03 -17.02
C LEU A 122 8.22 5.23 -17.89
N ASP A 123 7.37 4.21 -18.10
CA ASP A 123 6.07 4.41 -18.77
C ASP A 123 5.15 5.42 -18.06
N ARG A 124 5.18 5.45 -16.72
CA ARG A 124 4.43 6.43 -15.91
C ARG A 124 5.11 7.79 -15.91
N LEU A 125 6.43 7.83 -15.79
CA LEU A 125 7.21 9.07 -15.82
C LEU A 125 7.12 9.75 -17.20
N LEU A 126 7.07 8.98 -18.28
CA LEU A 126 6.85 9.47 -19.65
C LEU A 126 5.46 10.09 -19.78
N LYS A 127 4.41 9.44 -19.24
CA LYS A 127 3.05 10.02 -19.19
C LYS A 127 3.00 11.32 -18.39
N TRP A 128 3.84 11.46 -17.36
CA TRP A 128 3.97 12.69 -16.58
C TRP A 128 4.89 13.73 -17.22
N LYS A 129 5.46 13.45 -18.40
CA LYS A 129 6.41 14.31 -19.12
C LYS A 129 7.65 14.66 -18.27
N ILE A 130 8.09 13.72 -17.44
CA ILE A 130 9.30 13.85 -16.61
C ILE A 130 10.53 13.29 -17.36
N VAL A 131 10.32 12.35 -18.28
CA VAL A 131 11.36 11.73 -19.11
C VAL A 131 10.91 11.69 -20.56
N ASP A 132 11.86 11.67 -21.50
CA ASP A 132 11.58 11.68 -22.95
C ASP A 132 11.58 10.29 -23.58
N SER A 133 12.14 9.29 -22.88
CA SER A 133 12.23 7.90 -23.33
C SER A 133 11.85 6.96 -22.20
N ASN A 134 11.22 5.84 -22.56
CA ASN A 134 10.87 4.79 -21.61
C ASN A 134 11.63 3.48 -21.85
N VAL A 135 12.75 3.47 -22.57
CA VAL A 135 13.55 2.25 -22.76
C VAL A 135 14.05 1.73 -21.40
N CYS A 136 13.86 0.43 -21.16
CA CYS A 136 14.22 -0.24 -19.92
C CYS A 136 15.70 -0.07 -19.59
N PRO A 137 16.07 0.48 -18.41
CA PRO A 137 17.47 0.67 -18.03
C PRO A 137 18.25 -0.64 -17.84
N LEU A 138 17.55 -1.74 -17.56
CA LEU A 138 18.19 -3.03 -17.24
C LEU A 138 18.56 -3.83 -18.48
N CYS A 139 17.66 -3.93 -19.47
CA CYS A 139 17.93 -4.68 -20.71
C CYS A 139 18.26 -3.79 -21.91
N SER A 140 17.89 -2.51 -21.89
CA SER A 140 18.05 -1.57 -23.00
C SER A 140 17.38 -1.99 -24.32
N CYS A 141 16.47 -2.97 -24.31
CA CYS A 141 15.84 -3.51 -25.52
C CYS A 141 14.36 -3.11 -25.69
N MET A 142 13.60 -3.04 -24.59
CA MET A 142 12.15 -2.86 -24.63
C MET A 142 11.70 -1.71 -23.72
N PRO A 143 10.50 -1.13 -23.93
CA PRO A 143 9.93 -0.15 -23.02
C PRO A 143 9.72 -0.68 -21.59
N GLU A 144 10.10 0.10 -20.58
CA GLU A 144 9.88 -0.19 -19.17
C GLU A 144 8.41 -0.01 -18.80
N SER A 145 7.73 -1.13 -18.60
CA SER A 145 6.47 -1.21 -17.86
C SER A 145 6.69 -1.95 -16.53
N THR A 146 5.70 -1.93 -15.65
CA THR A 146 5.77 -2.75 -14.41
C THR A 146 5.86 -4.25 -14.73
N GLN A 147 5.16 -4.73 -15.77
CA GLN A 147 5.24 -6.14 -16.21
C GLN A 147 6.64 -6.46 -16.72
N HIS A 148 7.16 -5.60 -17.61
CA HIS A 148 8.46 -5.78 -18.22
C HIS A 148 9.58 -5.75 -17.17
N LEU A 149 9.61 -4.73 -16.32
CA LEU A 149 10.65 -4.53 -15.33
C LEU A 149 10.86 -5.75 -14.42
N PHE A 150 9.78 -6.40 -13.99
CA PHE A 150 9.86 -7.45 -12.99
C PHE A 150 9.98 -8.86 -13.56
N PHE A 151 9.35 -9.19 -14.69
CA PHE A 151 9.34 -10.58 -15.16
C PHE A 151 9.50 -10.81 -16.67
N GLU A 152 9.33 -9.80 -17.53
CA GLU A 152 9.58 -9.97 -18.98
C GLU A 152 10.96 -9.50 -19.41
N CYS A 153 11.60 -8.62 -18.64
CA CYS A 153 12.96 -8.17 -18.89
C CYS A 153 13.92 -9.35 -18.73
N SER A 154 14.83 -9.55 -19.69
CA SER A 154 15.79 -10.65 -19.69
C SER A 154 16.61 -10.73 -18.39
N TYR A 155 17.00 -9.58 -17.86
CA TYR A 155 17.70 -9.47 -16.57
C TYR A 155 16.87 -10.03 -15.40
N SER A 156 15.62 -9.58 -15.27
CA SER A 156 14.75 -9.96 -14.15
C SER A 156 14.19 -11.38 -14.29
N ALA A 157 13.87 -11.79 -15.51
CA ALA A 157 13.45 -13.14 -15.84
C ALA A 157 14.52 -14.18 -15.49
N ALA A 158 15.81 -13.88 -15.72
CA ALA A 158 16.91 -14.76 -15.33
C ALA A 158 16.97 -14.98 -13.81
N ILE A 159 16.78 -13.91 -13.02
CA ILE A 159 16.74 -13.98 -11.55
C ILE A 159 15.56 -14.84 -11.09
N TRP A 160 14.36 -14.56 -11.59
CA TRP A 160 13.16 -15.29 -11.17
C TRP A 160 13.19 -16.76 -11.60
N SER A 161 13.67 -17.06 -12.81
CA SER A 161 13.87 -18.45 -13.27
C SER A 161 14.79 -19.21 -12.33
N SER A 162 15.88 -18.58 -11.88
CA SER A 162 16.83 -19.19 -10.95
C SER A 162 16.21 -19.43 -9.57
N VAL A 163 15.33 -18.55 -9.10
CA VAL A 163 14.55 -18.76 -7.86
C VAL A 163 13.59 -19.93 -8.01
N LEU A 164 12.85 -20.00 -9.13
CA LEU A 164 11.92 -21.09 -9.38
C LEU A 164 12.65 -22.44 -9.43
N ALA A 165 13.80 -22.49 -10.11
CA ALA A 165 14.66 -23.67 -10.16
C ALA A 165 15.20 -24.05 -8.77
N CYS A 166 15.68 -23.07 -7.99
CA CYS A 166 16.15 -23.28 -6.61
C CYS A 166 15.07 -23.86 -5.70
N LEU A 167 13.81 -23.48 -5.93
CA LEU A 167 12.67 -24.03 -5.22
C LEU A 167 12.00 -25.17 -5.99
N GLN A 168 12.64 -25.77 -7.01
CA GLN A 168 12.15 -26.90 -7.81
C GLN A 168 10.77 -26.70 -8.49
N PHE A 169 10.35 -25.47 -8.78
CA PHE A 169 9.12 -25.16 -9.50
C PHE A 169 9.37 -25.21 -11.02
N HIS A 170 8.94 -26.29 -11.66
CA HIS A 170 9.08 -26.50 -13.10
C HIS A 170 7.99 -25.76 -13.88
N ARG A 171 8.22 -24.49 -14.17
CA ARG A 171 7.36 -23.66 -15.03
C ARG A 171 8.14 -22.48 -15.61
N PRO A 172 7.72 -21.93 -16.75
CA PRO A 172 8.29 -20.68 -17.25
C PRO A 172 7.91 -19.50 -16.35
N VAL A 173 8.73 -18.45 -16.42
CA VAL A 173 8.42 -17.13 -15.87
C VAL A 173 7.21 -16.56 -16.61
N SER A 174 6.27 -15.99 -15.87
CA SER A 174 5.09 -15.33 -16.42
C SER A 174 5.14 -13.83 -16.12
N GLN A 175 4.29 -13.04 -16.77
CA GLN A 175 4.08 -11.62 -16.46
C GLN A 175 3.68 -11.44 -14.98
N LEU A 176 3.95 -10.26 -14.40
CA LEU A 176 3.68 -9.93 -12.99
C LEU A 176 2.24 -10.27 -12.58
N ASP A 177 1.23 -9.96 -13.39
CA ASP A 177 -0.16 -10.23 -13.01
C ASP A 177 -0.43 -11.73 -12.83
N ASN A 178 0.10 -12.55 -13.74
CA ASN A 178 0.02 -14.01 -13.65
C ASN A 178 0.83 -14.55 -12.46
N GLU A 179 2.01 -14.00 -12.20
CA GLU A 179 2.81 -14.33 -11.02
C GLU A 179 2.07 -14.00 -9.73
N VAL A 180 1.37 -12.86 -9.64
CA VAL A 180 0.55 -12.48 -8.49
C VAL A 180 -0.62 -13.45 -8.28
N VAL A 181 -1.25 -13.93 -9.35
CA VAL A 181 -2.29 -14.98 -9.27
C VAL A 181 -1.70 -16.28 -8.72
N LEU A 182 -0.51 -16.69 -9.18
CA LEU A 182 0.20 -17.87 -8.67
C LEU A 182 0.58 -17.69 -7.19
N MET A 183 1.10 -16.53 -6.80
CA MET A 183 1.42 -16.22 -5.40
C MET A 183 0.17 -16.23 -4.53
N THR A 184 -0.97 -15.77 -5.06
CA THR A 184 -2.25 -15.81 -4.33
C THR A 184 -2.69 -17.25 -4.05
N ARG A 185 -2.47 -18.17 -5.00
CA ARG A 185 -2.72 -19.61 -4.81
C ARG A 185 -1.71 -20.21 -3.81
N ALA A 186 -0.42 -19.85 -3.93
CA ALA A 186 0.64 -20.29 -3.03
C ALA A 186 0.42 -19.85 -1.58
N ALA A 187 -0.08 -18.62 -1.37
CA ALA A 187 -0.36 -18.05 -0.04
C ALA A 187 -1.53 -18.72 0.71
N LYS A 188 -2.24 -19.66 0.07
CA LYS A 188 -3.22 -20.52 0.72
C LYS A 188 -2.63 -21.84 1.20
N ARG A 189 -1.39 -22.17 0.79
CA ARG A 189 -0.69 -23.40 1.15
C ARG A 189 0.14 -23.20 2.42
N THR A 190 0.35 -24.27 3.18
CA THR A 190 1.09 -24.26 4.45
C THR A 190 2.54 -24.75 4.35
N GLY A 191 2.89 -25.38 3.22
CA GLY A 191 4.23 -25.93 3.00
C GLY A 191 5.33 -24.87 2.96
N ASP A 192 6.48 -25.17 3.54
CA ASP A 192 7.59 -24.23 3.69
C ASP A 192 8.16 -23.73 2.37
N ARG A 193 8.18 -24.59 1.35
CA ARG A 193 8.53 -24.20 -0.02
C ARG A 193 7.65 -23.07 -0.58
N PHE A 194 6.35 -23.05 -0.25
CA PHE A 194 5.46 -21.95 -0.66
C PHE A 194 5.66 -20.68 0.18
N LYS A 195 6.00 -20.80 1.47
CA LYS A 195 6.37 -19.65 2.30
C LYS A 195 7.65 -19.00 1.79
N LEU A 196 8.66 -19.82 1.46
CA LEU A 196 9.89 -19.38 0.82
C LEU A 196 9.60 -18.69 -0.51
N LEU A 197 8.75 -19.28 -1.37
CA LEU A 197 8.36 -18.68 -2.65
C LEU A 197 7.79 -17.26 -2.48
N LEU A 198 6.91 -17.04 -1.49
CA LEU A 198 6.39 -15.70 -1.19
C LEU A 198 7.49 -14.74 -0.74
N MET A 199 8.40 -15.21 0.11
CA MET A 199 9.52 -14.38 0.58
C MET A 199 10.43 -13.97 -0.59
N PHE A 200 10.79 -14.94 -1.44
CA PHE A 200 11.56 -14.68 -2.65
C PHE A 200 10.85 -13.73 -3.60
N PHE A 201 9.55 -13.91 -3.83
CA PHE A 201 8.77 -13.02 -4.68
C PHE A 201 8.94 -11.55 -4.24
N ALA A 202 8.73 -11.27 -2.95
CA ALA A 202 8.87 -9.92 -2.44
C ALA A 202 10.31 -9.39 -2.47
N GLU A 203 11.28 -10.23 -2.10
CA GLU A 203 12.70 -9.85 -2.11
C GLU A 203 13.27 -9.65 -3.53
N CYS A 204 12.72 -10.35 -4.53
CA CYS A 204 13.05 -10.14 -5.94
C CYS A 204 12.52 -8.80 -6.44
N LEU A 205 11.23 -8.51 -6.22
CA LEU A 205 10.64 -7.23 -6.63
C LEU A 205 11.42 -6.06 -6.03
N TYR A 206 11.79 -6.15 -4.75
CA TYR A 206 12.61 -5.13 -4.12
C TYR A 206 14.03 -5.04 -4.68
N GLY A 207 14.72 -6.17 -4.83
CA GLY A 207 16.09 -6.21 -5.35
C GLY A 207 16.18 -5.64 -6.77
N ILE A 208 15.26 -6.04 -7.65
CA ILE A 208 15.17 -5.56 -9.03
C ILE A 208 14.88 -4.06 -9.04
N TRP A 209 13.94 -3.59 -8.21
CA TRP A 209 13.63 -2.17 -8.09
C TRP A 209 14.87 -1.34 -7.68
N LEU A 210 15.67 -1.84 -6.74
CA LEU A 210 16.92 -1.19 -6.35
C LEU A 210 17.95 -1.18 -7.49
N GLN A 211 18.13 -2.29 -8.21
CA GLN A 211 19.07 -2.34 -9.34
C GLN A 211 18.66 -1.38 -10.47
N ARG A 212 17.36 -1.32 -10.78
CA ARG A 212 16.83 -0.35 -11.75
C ARG A 212 17.16 1.08 -11.31
N ASN A 213 16.89 1.44 -10.06
CA ASN A 213 17.17 2.79 -9.57
C ASN A 213 18.68 3.08 -9.54
N ALA A 214 19.51 2.11 -9.13
CA ALA A 214 20.96 2.26 -9.19
C ALA A 214 21.43 2.50 -10.64
N LYS A 215 20.86 1.80 -11.61
CA LYS A 215 21.18 1.98 -13.03
C LYS A 215 20.78 3.36 -13.55
N VAL A 216 19.64 3.90 -13.11
CA VAL A 216 19.16 5.23 -13.47
C VAL A 216 20.01 6.34 -12.84
N TYR A 217 20.31 6.27 -11.55
CA TYR A 217 20.93 7.38 -10.80
C TYR A 217 22.45 7.29 -10.68
N THR A 218 23.02 6.09 -10.77
CA THR A 218 24.46 5.84 -10.57
C THR A 218 25.11 5.04 -11.69
N HIS A 219 24.36 4.71 -12.75
CA HIS A 219 24.80 3.90 -13.89
C HIS A 219 25.36 2.51 -13.55
N SER A 220 25.18 2.05 -12.30
CA SER A 220 25.64 0.77 -11.80
C SER A 220 24.52 -0.28 -11.81
N CYS A 221 24.86 -1.53 -12.12
CA CYS A 221 23.94 -2.65 -12.02
C CYS A 221 24.73 -3.93 -11.75
N ARG A 222 24.33 -4.68 -10.73
CA ARG A 222 24.93 -5.98 -10.38
C ARG A 222 24.49 -7.04 -11.37
N SER A 223 25.30 -8.08 -11.55
CA SER A 223 24.89 -9.23 -12.36
C SER A 223 23.63 -9.91 -11.77
N PRO A 224 22.81 -10.59 -12.59
CA PRO A 224 21.68 -11.38 -12.10
C PRO A 224 22.07 -12.36 -10.98
N LEU A 225 23.24 -12.99 -11.09
CA LEU A 225 23.74 -13.96 -10.12
C LEU A 225 24.12 -13.31 -8.79
N ASP A 226 24.76 -12.14 -8.82
CA ASP A 226 25.14 -11.44 -7.59
C ASP A 226 23.91 -10.93 -6.83
N LEU A 227 22.92 -10.37 -7.57
CA LEU A 227 21.66 -9.99 -6.95
C LEU A 227 20.92 -11.20 -6.38
N LEU A 228 20.93 -12.34 -7.07
CA LEU A 228 20.32 -13.58 -6.58
C LEU A 228 20.97 -14.06 -5.28
N ARG A 229 22.30 -14.00 -5.15
CA ARG A 229 23.02 -14.33 -3.90
C ARG A 229 22.54 -13.46 -2.75
N ASP A 230 22.44 -12.14 -2.97
CA ASP A 230 21.92 -11.20 -1.97
C ASP A 230 20.47 -11.50 -1.58
N ILE A 231 19.62 -11.81 -2.56
CA ILE A 231 18.22 -12.19 -2.33
C ILE A 231 18.15 -13.46 -1.49
N LYS A 232 18.90 -14.51 -1.86
CA LYS A 232 18.98 -15.77 -1.10
C LYS A 232 19.42 -15.52 0.34
N TYR A 233 20.44 -14.69 0.55
CA TYR A 233 20.88 -14.31 1.90
C TYR A 233 19.76 -13.62 2.70
N ARG A 234 19.08 -12.61 2.13
CA ARG A 234 17.98 -11.91 2.81
C ARG A 234 16.83 -12.83 3.19
N VAL A 235 16.50 -13.79 2.34
CA VAL A 235 15.48 -14.82 2.59
C VAL A 235 15.96 -15.78 3.69
N ALA A 236 17.19 -16.30 3.60
CA ALA A 236 17.77 -17.21 4.58
C ALA A 236 17.82 -16.61 6.01
N CYS A 237 18.14 -15.32 6.14
CA CYS A 237 18.11 -14.61 7.42
C CYS A 237 16.73 -14.60 8.09
N ARG A 238 15.64 -14.73 7.31
CA ARG A 238 14.24 -14.69 7.80
C ARG A 238 13.56 -16.06 7.79
N ALA A 239 14.18 -17.03 7.13
CA ALA A 239 13.72 -18.40 7.06
C ALA A 239 13.94 -19.10 8.41
N THR A 240 13.05 -20.04 8.74
CA THR A 240 13.26 -21.00 9.84
C THR A 240 14.35 -22.00 9.48
N ASP A 241 14.88 -22.75 10.46
CA ASP A 241 15.93 -23.74 10.18
C ASP A 241 15.47 -24.83 9.20
N GLN A 242 14.22 -25.31 9.35
CA GLN A 242 13.61 -26.23 8.40
C GLN A 242 13.54 -25.65 6.97
N GLN A 243 13.25 -24.35 6.84
CA GLN A 243 13.21 -23.67 5.55
C GLN A 243 14.62 -23.48 4.96
N ARG A 244 15.64 -23.21 5.79
CA ARG A 244 17.03 -23.07 5.33
C ARG A 244 17.55 -24.37 4.73
N ASN A 245 17.17 -25.53 5.27
CA ASN A 245 17.54 -26.82 4.68
C ASN A 245 17.06 -26.95 3.23
N LEU A 246 15.87 -26.42 2.90
CA LEU A 246 15.35 -26.38 1.52
C LEU A 246 16.10 -25.40 0.60
N LEU A 247 16.93 -24.51 1.13
CA LEU A 247 17.76 -23.59 0.34
C LEU A 247 19.17 -24.12 0.09
N LEU A 248 19.58 -25.16 0.84
CA LEU A 248 20.89 -25.80 0.78
C LEU A 248 20.88 -27.09 -0.06
N MET A 249 19.69 -27.66 -0.32
CA MET A 249 19.45 -28.75 -1.26
C MET A 249 19.29 -28.22 -2.69
#